data_AF-A0A2A5V456-F1
#
_entry.id   AF-A0A2A5V456-F1
#
_cell.length_a   1.000
_cell.length_b   1.000
_cell.length_c   1.000
_cell.angle_alpha   90.00
_cell.angle_beta   90.00
_cell.angle_gamma   90.00
#
_symmetry.space_group_name_H-M   'P 1'
#
loop_
_entity.id
_entity.type
_entity.pdbx_description
1 polymer ?
#
loop_
_entity_poly.entity_id
_entity_poly.type
_entity_poly.pdbx_seq_one_letter_code
_entity_poly.pdbx_strand_id
1 'polypeptide(L)'
;MIPQKVIEHLEEYISQEIYVQIAIIKGKEKVSNDLAINKYFKTNHFRDLSEGRPYDHFIEGLRDKCLGKLKNSPMRNKQTDDPTILELQNKLNNLSDKELDNTYWEIETGEFFTGEQIKELEDNRDKLISELKINTNSNEKSVLKIIIDFCKSYEKLCQKKYPEAPLPLEILKSIN
;
A
#
# COMPACT_ATOMS: atom_id res chain seq x y z
N MET A 1 9.75 -9.95 9.91
CA MET A 1 9.30 -10.19 8.53
C MET A 1 7.81 -9.93 8.45
N ILE A 2 7.43 -8.97 7.64
CA ILE A 2 6.03 -8.59 7.39
C ILE A 2 5.29 -9.75 6.69
N PRO A 3 4.02 -10.04 7.04
CA PRO A 3 3.23 -11.04 6.34
C PRO A 3 3.08 -10.71 4.84
N GLN A 4 3.27 -11.71 3.98
CA GLN A 4 3.27 -11.52 2.52
C GLN A 4 1.97 -10.88 2.00
N LYS A 5 0.81 -11.27 2.54
CA LYS A 5 -0.49 -10.68 2.15
C LYS A 5 -0.55 -9.18 2.38
N VAL A 6 0.13 -8.68 3.40
CA VAL A 6 0.10 -7.25 3.73
C VAL A 6 1.05 -6.48 2.83
N ILE A 7 2.19 -7.07 2.47
CA ILE A 7 3.05 -6.51 1.42
C ILE A 7 2.25 -6.38 0.13
N GLU A 8 1.57 -7.46 -0.28
CA GLU A 8 0.72 -7.47 -1.48
C GLU A 8 -0.41 -6.43 -1.41
N HIS A 9 -1.07 -6.29 -0.26
CA HIS A 9 -2.13 -5.31 -0.06
C HIS A 9 -1.61 -3.87 -0.14
N LEU A 10 -0.48 -3.57 0.51
CA LEU A 10 0.15 -2.25 0.48
C LEU A 10 0.66 -1.91 -0.93
N GLU A 11 1.28 -2.86 -1.62
CA GLU A 11 1.70 -2.70 -3.01
C GLU A 11 0.49 -2.49 -3.94
N GLU A 12 -0.61 -3.23 -3.76
CA GLU A 12 -1.85 -3.02 -4.52
C GLU A 12 -2.37 -1.60 -4.33
N TYR A 13 -2.48 -1.15 -3.07
CA TYR A 13 -2.96 0.19 -2.72
C TYR A 13 -2.14 1.29 -3.39
N ILE A 14 -0.80 1.24 -3.27
CA ILE A 14 0.10 2.24 -3.86
C ILE A 14 0.07 2.18 -5.39
N SER A 15 0.14 0.97 -5.96
CA SER A 15 0.16 0.78 -7.42
C SER A 15 -1.13 1.27 -8.06
N GLN A 16 -2.28 1.05 -7.41
CA GLN A 16 -3.57 1.53 -7.86
C GLN A 16 -3.61 3.05 -7.91
N GLU A 17 -3.18 3.74 -6.85
CA GLU A 17 -3.20 5.20 -6.80
C GLU A 17 -2.37 5.79 -7.95
N ILE A 18 -1.13 5.33 -8.11
CA ILE A 18 -0.22 5.77 -9.18
C ILE A 18 -0.86 5.55 -10.55
N TYR A 19 -1.36 4.33 -10.80
CA TYR A 19 -1.93 3.94 -12.09
C TYR A 19 -3.13 4.80 -12.47
N VAL A 20 -4.06 5.01 -11.53
CA VAL A 20 -5.27 5.80 -11.74
C VAL A 20 -4.93 7.25 -12.07
N GLN A 21 -3.98 7.86 -11.35
CA GLN A 21 -3.59 9.25 -11.63
C GLN A 21 -2.99 9.41 -13.03
N ILE A 22 -2.11 8.49 -13.44
CA ILE A 22 -1.51 8.51 -14.78
C ILE A 22 -2.58 8.26 -15.85
N ALA A 23 -3.51 7.34 -15.63
CA ALA A 23 -4.63 7.06 -16.53
C ALA A 23 -5.55 8.27 -16.72
N ILE A 24 -5.83 9.01 -15.64
CA ILE A 24 -6.61 10.25 -15.68
C ILE A 24 -5.88 11.31 -16.53
N ILE A 25 -4.57 11.51 -16.32
CA ILE A 25 -3.78 12.47 -17.10
C ILE A 25 -3.80 12.07 -18.59
N LYS A 26 -3.51 10.80 -18.90
CA LYS A 26 -3.52 10.26 -20.26
C LYS A 26 -4.87 10.52 -20.95
N GLY A 27 -5.98 10.17 -20.28
CA GLY A 27 -7.32 10.30 -20.83
C GLY A 27 -7.76 11.76 -21.04
N LYS A 28 -7.49 12.63 -20.06
CA LYS A 28 -7.85 14.06 -20.13
C LYS A 28 -7.08 14.80 -21.22
N GLU A 29 -5.79 14.50 -21.35
CA GLU A 29 -4.92 15.24 -22.27
C GLU A 29 -4.72 14.54 -23.62
N LYS A 30 -5.20 13.30 -23.78
CA LYS A 30 -5.06 12.48 -24.99
C LYS A 30 -3.60 12.33 -25.43
N VAL A 31 -2.72 12.05 -24.47
CA VAL A 31 -1.26 11.92 -24.67
C VAL A 31 -0.79 10.47 -24.59
N SER A 32 0.47 10.22 -24.94
CA SER A 32 1.11 8.91 -24.74
C SER A 32 1.33 8.59 -23.26
N ASN A 33 1.57 7.31 -22.93
CA ASN A 33 1.90 6.88 -21.57
C ASN A 33 3.12 7.61 -21.01
N ASP A 34 4.20 7.71 -21.81
CA ASP A 34 5.43 8.40 -21.39
C ASP A 34 5.19 9.86 -21.03
N LEU A 35 4.39 10.57 -21.84
CA LEU A 35 4.07 11.96 -21.59
C LEU A 35 3.14 12.11 -20.38
N ALA A 36 2.21 11.18 -20.17
CA ALA A 36 1.36 11.15 -18.98
C ALA A 36 2.18 10.93 -17.70
N ILE A 37 3.18 10.04 -17.72
CA ILE A 37 4.08 9.80 -16.57
C ILE A 37 4.96 11.02 -16.30
N ASN A 38 5.54 11.62 -17.33
CA ASN A 38 6.33 12.86 -17.17
C ASN A 38 5.51 14.02 -16.60
N LYS A 39 4.20 14.06 -16.90
CA LYS A 39 3.27 15.02 -16.31
C LYS A 39 2.91 14.64 -14.86
N TYR A 40 2.74 13.35 -14.57
CA TYR A 40 2.50 12.84 -13.22
C TYR A 40 3.59 13.29 -12.23
N PHE A 41 4.86 13.33 -12.63
CA PHE A 41 5.96 13.84 -11.80
C PHE A 41 5.80 15.29 -11.32
N LYS A 42 4.94 16.08 -11.97
CA LYS A 42 4.67 17.48 -11.61
C LYS A 42 3.42 17.65 -10.74
N THR A 43 2.78 16.54 -10.37
CA THR A 43 1.53 16.56 -9.59
C THR A 43 1.80 16.50 -8.10
N ASN A 44 0.82 16.95 -7.30
CA ASN A 44 0.85 16.76 -5.86
C ASN A 44 0.86 15.26 -5.49
N HIS A 45 0.24 14.39 -6.29
CA HIS A 45 0.24 12.95 -6.05
C HIS A 45 1.64 12.35 -6.08
N PHE A 46 2.46 12.72 -7.09
CA PHE A 46 3.85 12.27 -7.10
C PHE A 46 4.65 12.88 -5.95
N ARG A 47 4.44 14.16 -5.62
CA ARG A 47 5.09 14.77 -4.45
C ARG A 47 4.77 13.99 -3.18
N ASP A 48 3.50 13.72 -2.93
CA ASP A 48 3.02 13.00 -1.75
C ASP A 48 3.58 11.57 -1.70
N LEU A 49 3.65 10.86 -2.84
CA LEU A 49 4.33 9.57 -2.96
C LEU A 49 5.84 9.68 -2.62
N SER A 50 6.53 10.68 -3.19
CA SER A 50 7.96 10.89 -2.97
C SER A 50 8.32 11.33 -1.54
N GLU A 51 7.32 11.83 -0.81
CA GLU A 51 7.40 12.14 0.62
C GLU A 51 7.02 10.94 1.50
N GLY A 52 6.53 9.83 0.92
CA GLY A 52 6.17 8.61 1.64
C GLY A 52 4.75 8.58 2.22
N ARG A 53 3.90 9.56 1.89
CA ARG A 53 2.57 9.71 2.52
C ARG A 53 1.65 8.48 2.40
N PRO A 54 1.62 7.72 1.29
CA PRO A 54 0.81 6.50 1.23
C PRO A 54 1.21 5.46 2.29
N TYR A 55 2.50 5.32 2.58
CA TYR A 55 3.00 4.46 3.67
C TYR A 55 2.63 5.04 5.03
N ASP A 56 2.78 6.36 5.22
CA ASP A 56 2.43 7.01 6.49
C ASP A 56 0.95 6.79 6.83
N HIS A 57 0.05 7.03 5.88
CA HIS A 57 -1.38 6.77 6.06
C HIS A 57 -1.66 5.30 6.40
N PHE A 58 -0.98 4.36 5.75
CA PHE A 58 -1.13 2.94 6.04
C PHE A 58 -0.65 2.59 7.46
N ILE A 59 0.55 3.05 7.84
CA ILE A 59 1.18 2.80 9.14
C ILE A 59 0.38 3.47 10.27
N GLU A 60 -0.08 4.70 10.07
CA GLU A 60 -0.96 5.39 11.01
C GLU A 60 -2.29 4.63 11.17
N GLY A 61 -2.84 4.12 10.08
CA GLY A 61 -4.02 3.25 10.08
C GLY A 61 -3.81 1.98 10.90
N LEU A 62 -2.62 1.39 10.86
CA LEU A 62 -2.24 0.24 11.71
C LEU A 62 -2.11 0.65 13.18
N ARG A 63 -1.40 1.74 13.46
CA ARG A 63 -1.21 2.29 14.81
C ARG A 63 -2.53 2.63 15.47
N ASP A 64 -3.50 3.10 14.69
CA ASP A 64 -4.82 3.38 15.22
C ASP A 64 -5.54 2.10 15.69
N LYS A 65 -5.27 0.99 15.03
CA LYS A 65 -5.83 -0.35 15.29
C LYS A 65 -4.93 -1.20 16.22
N CYS A 66 -4.20 -0.55 17.12
CA CYS A 66 -3.47 -1.21 18.20
C CYS A 66 -4.43 -1.95 19.14
N LEU A 67 -4.13 -3.22 19.48
CA LEU A 67 -4.98 -4.04 20.33
C LEU A 67 -5.06 -3.52 21.78
N GLY A 68 -4.03 -2.81 22.25
CA GLY A 68 -4.03 -2.12 23.54
C GLY A 68 -5.22 -1.17 23.73
N LYS A 69 -5.67 -0.52 22.64
CA LYS A 69 -6.86 0.34 22.65
C LYS A 69 -8.17 -0.42 22.81
N LEU A 70 -8.18 -1.72 22.49
CA LEU A 70 -9.35 -2.59 22.54
C LEU A 70 -9.47 -3.37 23.86
N LYS A 71 -8.54 -3.19 24.81
CA LYS A 71 -8.50 -3.97 26.07
C LYS A 71 -9.80 -3.95 26.88
N ASN A 72 -10.50 -2.82 26.86
CA ASN A 72 -11.76 -2.59 27.58
C ASN A 72 -12.97 -2.59 26.65
N SER A 73 -12.80 -3.02 25.39
CA SER A 73 -13.88 -3.05 24.42
C SER A 73 -14.95 -4.07 24.82
N PRO A 74 -16.25 -3.73 24.73
CA PRO A 74 -17.32 -4.70 24.99
C PRO A 74 -17.28 -5.88 24.01
N MET A 75 -16.64 -5.73 22.85
CA MET A 75 -16.44 -6.81 21.88
C MET A 75 -15.57 -7.94 22.43
N ARG A 76 -14.67 -7.68 23.39
CA ARG A 76 -13.70 -8.67 23.90
C ARG A 76 -14.34 -9.97 24.40
N ASN A 77 -15.54 -9.87 24.97
CA ASN A 77 -16.27 -11.00 25.55
C ASN A 77 -17.66 -11.19 24.91
N LYS A 78 -17.92 -10.51 23.78
CA LYS A 78 -19.21 -10.62 23.10
C LYS A 78 -19.27 -11.94 22.34
N GLN A 79 -20.32 -12.73 22.55
CA GLN A 79 -20.53 -13.96 21.79
C GLN A 79 -20.59 -13.66 20.29
N THR A 80 -19.87 -14.44 19.50
CA THR A 80 -19.78 -14.33 18.04
C THR A 80 -19.38 -15.68 17.46
N ASP A 81 -19.87 -15.97 16.26
CA ASP A 81 -19.46 -17.14 15.48
C ASP A 81 -18.47 -16.76 14.36
N ASP A 82 -18.15 -15.47 14.23
CA ASP A 82 -17.20 -14.95 13.23
C ASP A 82 -15.76 -15.39 13.57
N PRO A 83 -15.07 -16.16 12.71
CA PRO A 83 -13.73 -16.69 12.99
C PRO A 83 -12.67 -15.60 13.21
N THR A 84 -12.76 -14.48 12.51
CA THR A 84 -11.81 -13.36 12.62
C THR A 84 -11.99 -12.65 13.96
N ILE A 85 -13.24 -12.44 14.38
CA ILE A 85 -13.53 -11.87 15.70
C ILE A 85 -13.11 -12.83 16.82
N LEU A 86 -13.30 -14.14 16.65
CA LEU A 86 -12.84 -15.15 17.61
C LEU A 86 -11.31 -15.13 17.77
N GLU A 87 -10.54 -15.02 16.68
CA GLU A 87 -9.09 -14.88 16.75
C GLU A 87 -8.66 -13.60 17.47
N LEU A 88 -9.30 -12.48 17.16
CA LEU A 88 -9.07 -11.20 17.81
C LEU A 88 -9.36 -11.26 19.32
N GLN A 89 -10.49 -11.85 19.72
CA GLN A 89 -10.85 -12.07 21.13
C GLN A 89 -9.85 -12.98 21.84
N ASN A 90 -9.40 -14.04 21.18
CA ASN A 90 -8.37 -14.93 21.72
C ASN A 90 -7.07 -14.17 21.99
N LYS A 91 -6.63 -13.27 21.10
CA LYS A 91 -5.45 -12.42 21.36
C LYS A 91 -5.69 -11.43 22.49
N LEU A 92 -6.84 -10.76 22.50
CA LEU A 92 -7.21 -9.81 23.57
C LEU A 92 -7.25 -10.48 24.95
N ASN A 93 -7.64 -11.75 25.03
CA ASN A 93 -7.78 -12.48 26.29
C ASN A 93 -6.50 -13.14 26.78
N ASN A 94 -5.56 -13.48 25.90
CA ASN A 94 -4.36 -14.25 26.24
C ASN A 94 -3.06 -13.43 26.28
N LEU A 95 -3.00 -12.27 25.61
CA LEU A 95 -1.82 -11.42 25.61
C LEU A 95 -1.78 -10.51 26.85
N SER A 96 -0.57 -10.22 27.32
CA SER A 96 -0.34 -9.19 28.36
C SER A 96 -0.58 -7.78 27.81
N ASP A 97 -0.83 -6.81 28.68
CA ASP A 97 -1.02 -5.40 28.29
C ASP A 97 0.14 -4.88 27.42
N LYS A 98 1.38 -5.24 27.76
CA LYS A 98 2.57 -4.85 26.98
C LYS A 98 2.58 -5.47 25.57
N GLU A 99 2.12 -6.71 25.45
CA GLU A 99 2.01 -7.39 24.14
C GLU A 99 0.87 -6.79 23.32
N LEU A 100 -0.26 -6.45 23.95
CA LEU A 100 -1.39 -5.79 23.31
C LEU A 100 -1.00 -4.41 22.76
N ASP A 101 -0.26 -3.62 23.54
CA ASP A 101 0.24 -2.30 23.12
C ASP A 101 1.26 -2.40 21.96
N ASN A 102 1.85 -3.59 21.76
CA ASN A 102 2.79 -3.86 20.68
C ASN A 102 2.17 -4.68 19.53
N THR A 103 0.88 -4.98 19.58
CA THR A 103 0.17 -5.76 18.56
C THR A 103 -0.81 -4.88 17.80
N TYR A 104 -0.72 -4.88 16.47
CA TYR A 104 -1.58 -4.11 15.58
C TYR A 104 -2.33 -5.05 14.64
N TRP A 105 -3.54 -4.66 14.25
CA TRP A 105 -4.38 -5.46 13.38
C TRP A 105 -4.59 -4.76 12.03
N GLU A 106 -4.22 -5.46 10.95
CA GLU A 106 -4.53 -5.06 9.59
C GLU A 106 -5.83 -5.78 9.18
N ILE A 107 -6.89 -5.01 8.97
CA ILE A 107 -8.25 -5.53 8.83
C ILE A 107 -8.48 -6.17 7.46
N GLU A 108 -7.89 -5.61 6.40
CA GLU A 108 -8.16 -6.05 5.02
C GLU A 108 -7.57 -7.44 4.74
N THR A 109 -6.44 -7.76 5.37
CA THR A 109 -5.75 -9.05 5.28
C THR A 109 -6.06 -9.99 6.44
N GLY A 110 -6.55 -9.45 7.56
CA GLY A 110 -6.75 -10.16 8.82
C GLY A 110 -5.47 -10.46 9.59
N GLU A 111 -4.31 -9.97 9.12
CA GLU A 111 -3.01 -10.28 9.69
C GLU A 111 -2.68 -9.36 10.89
N PHE A 112 -1.84 -9.88 11.80
CA PHE A 112 -1.39 -9.14 12.98
C PHE A 112 0.08 -8.74 12.86
N PHE A 113 0.40 -7.60 13.45
CA PHE A 113 1.67 -6.91 13.37
C PHE A 113 2.28 -6.69 14.74
N THR A 114 3.59 -6.81 14.83
CA THR A 114 4.37 -6.31 15.97
C THR A 114 4.91 -4.91 15.70
N GLY A 115 5.29 -4.19 16.75
CA GLY A 115 5.99 -2.91 16.59
C GLY A 115 7.32 -3.03 15.83
N GLU A 116 7.95 -4.20 15.79
CA GLU A 116 9.12 -4.45 14.96
C GLU A 116 8.77 -4.51 13.47
N GLN A 117 7.66 -5.15 13.11
CA GLN A 117 7.18 -5.16 11.73
C GLN A 117 6.69 -3.78 11.28
N ILE A 118 6.18 -2.95 12.20
CA ILE A 118 5.89 -1.54 11.90
C ILE A 118 7.17 -0.78 11.53
N LYS A 119 8.28 -1.00 12.25
CA LYS A 119 9.58 -0.40 11.89
C LYS A 119 10.08 -0.90 10.54
N GLU A 120 9.91 -2.19 10.24
CA GLU A 120 10.24 -2.77 8.94
C GLU A 120 9.46 -2.06 7.79
N LEU A 121 8.21 -1.67 8.02
CA LEU A 121 7.43 -0.86 7.07
C LEU A 121 7.96 0.57 6.93
N GLU A 122 8.39 1.20 8.02
CA GLU A 122 9.01 2.53 8.01
C GLU A 122 10.34 2.52 7.25
N ASP A 123 11.17 1.49 7.44
CA ASP A 123 12.42 1.30 6.71
C ASP A 123 12.16 1.10 5.20
N ASN A 124 11.13 0.33 4.85
CA ASN A 124 10.71 0.15 3.46
C ASN A 124 10.23 1.47 2.82
N ARG A 125 9.48 2.29 3.56
CA ARG A 125 9.08 3.63 3.13
C ARG A 125 10.31 4.50 2.87
N ASP A 126 11.23 4.57 3.81
CA ASP A 126 12.42 5.44 3.72
C ASP A 126 13.32 5.03 2.55
N LYS A 127 13.42 3.72 2.28
CA LYS A 127 14.06 3.19 1.09
C LYS A 127 13.36 3.67 -0.19
N LEU A 128 12.04 3.52 -0.30
CA LEU A 128 11.29 3.99 -1.47
C LEU A 128 11.46 5.51 -1.69
N ILE A 129 11.36 6.31 -0.63
CA ILE A 129 11.61 7.76 -0.68
C ILE A 129 12.99 8.05 -1.27
N SER A 130 14.02 7.32 -0.83
CA SER A 130 15.38 7.49 -1.34
C SER A 130 15.50 7.18 -2.83
N GLU A 131 14.77 6.17 -3.32
CA GLU A 131 14.75 5.73 -4.72
C GLU A 131 13.95 6.70 -5.62
N LEU A 132 12.98 7.42 -5.06
CA LEU A 132 12.14 8.38 -5.78
C LEU A 132 12.73 9.80 -5.89
N LYS A 133 13.89 10.08 -5.27
CA LYS A 133 14.54 11.40 -5.32
C LYS A 133 15.09 11.73 -6.72
N ILE A 134 14.42 12.64 -7.41
CA ILE A 134 14.86 13.18 -8.71
C ILE A 134 15.86 14.31 -8.47
N ASN A 135 17.16 13.98 -8.44
CA ASN A 135 18.24 14.96 -8.23
C ASN A 135 19.05 15.27 -9.51
N THR A 136 18.96 14.43 -10.54
CA THR A 136 19.67 14.54 -11.83
C THR A 136 18.89 13.85 -12.95
N ASN A 137 19.19 14.16 -14.21
CA ASN A 137 18.59 13.50 -15.38
C ASN A 137 18.86 11.97 -15.42
N SER A 138 19.93 11.48 -14.79
CA SER A 138 20.19 10.04 -14.68
C SER A 138 19.22 9.35 -13.72
N ASN A 139 18.85 10.03 -12.62
CA ASN A 139 17.92 9.51 -11.62
C ASN A 139 16.47 9.57 -12.12
N GLU A 140 16.16 10.46 -13.07
CA GLU A 140 14.83 10.53 -13.69
C GLU A 140 14.46 9.23 -14.41
N LYS A 141 15.42 8.58 -15.08
CA LYS A 141 15.19 7.29 -15.75
C LYS A 141 14.93 6.15 -14.76
N SER A 142 15.61 6.12 -13.62
CA SER A 142 15.37 5.10 -12.59
C SER A 142 14.01 5.30 -11.92
N VAL A 143 13.65 6.55 -11.61
CA VAL A 143 12.34 6.89 -11.05
C VAL A 143 11.22 6.55 -12.03
N LEU A 144 11.40 6.87 -13.33
CA LEU A 144 10.49 6.46 -14.40
C LEU A 144 10.28 4.94 -14.42
N LYS A 145 11.36 4.17 -14.31
CA LYS A 145 11.27 2.70 -14.26
C LYS A 145 10.46 2.24 -13.05
N ILE A 146 10.70 2.81 -11.86
CA ILE A 146 9.95 2.48 -10.64
C ILE A 146 8.45 2.74 -10.83
N ILE A 147 8.07 3.90 -11.37
CA ILE A 147 6.65 4.24 -11.63
C ILE A 147 6.03 3.29 -12.66
N ILE A 148 6.77 2.97 -13.73
CA ILE A 148 6.30 2.00 -14.73
C ILE A 148 6.10 0.62 -14.09
N ASP A 149 7.00 0.19 -13.21
CA ASP A 149 6.92 -1.11 -12.55
C ASP A 149 5.74 -1.18 -11.58
N PHE A 150 5.42 -0.11 -10.83
CA PHE A 150 4.15 0.00 -10.10
C PHE A 150 2.93 -0.12 -11.02
N CYS A 151 2.93 0.58 -12.15
CA CYS A 151 1.82 0.49 -13.10
C CYS A 151 1.66 -0.92 -13.67
N LYS A 152 2.75 -1.62 -14.00
CA LYS A 152 2.72 -3.02 -14.46
C LYS A 152 2.20 -3.96 -13.39
N SER A 153 2.61 -3.78 -12.13
CA SER A 153 2.13 -4.59 -11.01
C SER A 153 0.61 -4.47 -10.88
N TYR A 154 0.09 -3.25 -10.97
CA TYR A 154 -1.36 -3.03 -10.96
C TYR A 154 -2.06 -3.66 -12.18
N GLU A 155 -1.53 -3.49 -13.40
CA GLU A 155 -2.13 -4.11 -14.59
C GLU A 155 -2.18 -5.64 -14.50
N LYS A 156 -1.12 -6.28 -14.00
CA LYS A 156 -1.11 -7.74 -13.79
C LYS A 156 -2.21 -8.17 -12.82
N LEU A 157 -2.40 -7.39 -11.76
CA LEU A 157 -3.46 -7.62 -10.78
C LEU A 157 -4.85 -7.43 -11.41
N CYS A 158 -5.04 -6.37 -12.20
CA CYS A 158 -6.29 -6.14 -12.93
C CYS A 158 -6.60 -7.25 -13.92
N GLN A 159 -5.62 -7.75 -14.69
CA GLN A 159 -5.82 -8.88 -15.62
C GLN A 159 -6.25 -10.15 -14.88
N LYS A 160 -5.73 -10.38 -13.68
CA LYS A 160 -6.11 -11.53 -12.85
C LYS A 160 -7.53 -11.38 -12.29
N LYS A 161 -7.89 -10.20 -11.78
CA LYS A 161 -9.20 -9.95 -11.14
C LYS A 161 -10.33 -9.72 -12.17
N TYR A 162 -10.00 -9.10 -13.30
CA TYR A 162 -10.92 -8.61 -14.32
C TYR A 162 -10.35 -8.85 -15.75
N PRO A 163 -10.26 -10.11 -16.21
CA PRO A 163 -9.56 -10.46 -17.45
C PRO A 163 -10.15 -9.80 -18.72
N GLU A 164 -11.44 -9.52 -18.72
CA GLU A 164 -12.16 -8.94 -19.86
C GLU A 164 -12.15 -7.39 -19.86
N ALA A 165 -11.64 -6.76 -18.80
CA ALA A 165 -11.68 -5.30 -18.67
C ALA A 165 -10.56 -4.64 -19.48
N PRO A 166 -10.85 -3.61 -20.32
CA PRO A 166 -9.81 -2.86 -20.99
C PRO A 166 -8.97 -2.08 -19.97
N LEU A 167 -7.65 -2.11 -20.14
CA LEU A 167 -6.72 -1.39 -19.27
C LEU A 167 -6.43 0.01 -19.84
N PRO A 168 -6.60 1.09 -19.07
CA PRO A 168 -6.40 2.46 -19.57
C PRO A 168 -5.00 2.76 -20.12
N LEU A 169 -3.95 2.19 -19.52
CA LEU A 169 -2.57 2.46 -19.91
C LEU A 169 -2.05 1.46 -20.95
N GLU A 170 -2.44 0.19 -20.87
CA GLU A 170 -1.96 -0.91 -21.74
C GLU A 170 -0.43 -1.04 -21.75
N ILE A 171 0.22 -0.81 -20.61
CA ILE A 171 1.68 -0.81 -20.48
C ILE A 171 2.23 -2.21 -20.75
N LEU A 172 1.54 -3.27 -20.30
CA LEU A 172 1.95 -4.65 -20.55
C LEU A 172 1.88 -5.06 -22.04
N LYS A 173 1.01 -4.44 -22.84
CA LYS A 173 0.92 -4.70 -24.28
C LYS A 173 1.99 -3.95 -25.07
N SER A 174 2.46 -2.82 -24.54
CA SER A 174 3.39 -1.90 -25.21
C SER A 174 4.86 -2.36 -25.21
N ILE A 175 5.16 -3.55 -24.69
CA ILE A 175 6.52 -4.11 -24.51
C ILE A 175 6.84 -5.24 -25.51
N ASN A 176 5.88 -5.60 -26.39
CA ASN A 176 6.06 -6.59 -27.45
C ASN A 176 6.27 -5.94 -28.82
#